data_AF-X0UFS4-F1
#
_entry.id   AF-X0UFS4-F1
#
_cell.length_a   1.000
_cell.length_b   1.000
_cell.length_c   1.000
_cell.angle_alpha   90.00
_cell.angle_beta   90.00
_cell.angle_gamma   90.00
#
_symmetry.space_group_name_H-M   'P 1'
#
loop_
_entity.id
_entity.type
_entity.pdbx_description
1 polymer ?
#
loop_
_entity_poly.entity_id
_entity_poly.type
_entity_poly.pdbx_seq_one_letter_code
_entity_poly.pdbx_strand_id
1 'polypeptide(L)'
;HIDRPDTHVISSILHVDHGEHDEPWPIVIEDFSGKTNEVFLESGDMLFYESSKCMHGRPRIYNGDYYSSLFTHYYPVEGWDEVYERAHALVPPSYTKRQEKEVEDINEEDAITDGTSVVEPACEHGWCGLRETVKWHGPGPSYGKILTGNGKVTELKGVPSERAFNKLSPMAAKTQEVIIQGGDDF
;
A
#
# COMPACT_ATOMS: atom_id res chain seq x y z
N HIS A 1 1.45 -7.09 6.66
CA HIS A 1 0.58 -6.78 7.82
C HIS A 1 -0.71 -6.16 7.31
N ILE A 2 -1.71 -6.01 8.17
CA ILE A 2 -2.77 -5.00 7.98
C ILE A 2 -2.49 -3.86 8.96
N ASP A 3 -2.91 -2.66 8.59
CA ASP A 3 -2.88 -1.51 9.50
C ASP A 3 -3.93 -1.68 10.62
N ARG A 4 -3.86 -0.80 11.63
CA ARG A 4 -4.72 -0.77 12.81
C ARG A 4 -6.17 -0.40 12.46
N PRO A 5 -7.11 -1.38 12.39
CA PRO A 5 -8.49 -1.11 11.96
C PRO A 5 -9.27 -0.27 12.96
N ASP A 6 -8.75 -0.10 14.18
CA ASP A 6 -9.31 0.71 15.26
C ASP A 6 -9.02 2.21 15.12
N THR A 7 -8.17 2.60 14.17
CA THR A 7 -7.71 3.98 14.03
C THR A 7 -8.01 4.60 12.67
N HIS A 8 -8.13 3.81 11.62
CA HIS A 8 -8.36 4.29 10.25
C HIS A 8 -8.88 3.19 9.33
N VAL A 9 -9.39 3.61 8.17
CA VAL A 9 -9.84 2.71 7.10
C VAL A 9 -8.89 2.77 5.91
N ILE A 10 -8.58 3.99 5.47
CA ILE A 10 -7.79 4.28 4.28
C ILE A 10 -6.45 4.86 4.73
N SER A 11 -5.38 4.41 4.10
CA SER A 11 -4.07 5.04 4.19
C SER A 11 -3.69 5.66 2.85
N SER A 12 -2.82 6.65 2.89
CA SER A 12 -2.06 7.08 1.73
C SER A 12 -0.55 7.05 1.98
N ILE A 13 0.18 6.72 0.92
CA ILE A 13 1.64 6.78 0.87
C ILE A 13 1.99 7.83 -0.17
N LEU A 14 2.62 8.94 0.24
CA LEU A 14 3.31 9.82 -0.69
C LEU A 14 4.76 9.38 -0.77
N HIS A 15 5.18 8.87 -1.92
CA HIS A 15 6.57 8.57 -2.19
C HIS A 15 7.33 9.88 -2.42
N VAL A 16 8.24 10.22 -1.51
CA VAL A 16 8.94 11.50 -1.52
C VAL A 16 10.08 11.42 -2.53
N ASP A 17 11.00 10.46 -2.33
CA ASP A 17 12.13 10.25 -3.22
C ASP A 17 12.85 8.91 -2.93
N HIS A 18 13.70 8.48 -3.86
CA HIS A 18 14.62 7.35 -3.69
C HIS A 18 15.99 7.63 -4.35
N GLY A 19 17.02 6.82 -4.06
CA GLY A 19 18.34 6.99 -4.68
C GLY A 19 18.33 6.76 -6.19
N GLU A 20 19.06 7.57 -6.95
CA GLU A 20 19.06 7.58 -8.43
C GLU A 20 19.38 6.22 -9.08
N HIS A 21 20.08 5.34 -8.35
CA HIS A 21 20.52 4.03 -8.83
C HIS A 21 19.96 2.88 -8.01
N ASP A 22 18.94 3.14 -7.19
CA ASP A 22 18.32 2.12 -6.34
C ASP A 22 17.54 1.12 -7.17
N GLU A 23 17.53 -0.14 -6.72
CA GLU A 23 16.65 -1.13 -7.32
C GLU A 23 15.17 -0.81 -7.00
N PRO A 24 14.24 -1.03 -7.94
CA PRO A 24 12.83 -0.79 -7.70
C PRO A 24 12.33 -1.58 -6.48
N TRP A 25 11.80 -0.86 -5.50
CA TRP A 25 11.25 -1.44 -4.29
C TRP A 25 9.73 -1.21 -4.30
N PRO A 26 8.91 -2.20 -4.70
CA PRO A 26 7.46 -2.06 -4.72
C PRO A 26 6.84 -2.31 -3.35
N ILE A 27 5.72 -1.65 -3.07
CA ILE A 27 4.79 -2.12 -2.04
C ILE A 27 3.91 -3.21 -2.66
N VAL A 28 3.67 -4.26 -1.89
CA VAL A 28 2.85 -5.41 -2.26
C VAL A 28 1.54 -5.32 -1.50
N ILE A 29 0.42 -5.44 -2.20
CA ILE A 29 -0.93 -5.34 -1.63
C ILE A 29 -1.79 -6.49 -2.18
N GLU A 30 -2.36 -7.30 -1.30
CA GLU A 30 -3.40 -8.25 -1.64
C GLU A 30 -4.76 -7.56 -1.57
N ASP A 31 -5.50 -7.55 -2.68
CA ASP A 31 -6.83 -6.94 -2.77
C ASP A 31 -7.97 -7.89 -2.34
N PHE A 32 -9.22 -7.39 -2.28
CA PHE A 32 -10.37 -8.22 -1.88
C PHE A 32 -10.73 -9.32 -2.87
N SER A 33 -10.15 -9.32 -4.08
CA SER A 33 -10.27 -10.42 -5.05
C SER A 33 -9.19 -11.50 -4.86
N GLY A 34 -8.31 -11.33 -3.87
CA GLY A 34 -7.17 -12.21 -3.61
C GLY A 34 -6.02 -12.00 -4.59
N LYS A 35 -6.02 -10.91 -5.35
CA LYS A 35 -4.97 -10.60 -6.32
C LYS A 35 -3.82 -9.91 -5.62
N THR A 36 -2.60 -10.37 -5.87
CA THR A 36 -1.39 -9.71 -5.37
C THR A 36 -0.96 -8.60 -6.35
N ASN A 37 -0.87 -7.38 -5.84
CA ASN A 37 -0.53 -6.18 -6.59
C ASN A 37 0.86 -5.68 -6.16
N GLU A 38 1.80 -5.52 -7.09
CA GLU A 38 3.08 -4.84 -6.89
C GLU A 38 2.99 -3.41 -7.41
N VAL A 39 3.27 -2.43 -6.55
CA VAL A 39 3.12 -1.00 -6.84
C VAL A 39 4.48 -0.34 -6.78
N PHE A 40 5.01 0.00 -7.94
CA PHE A 40 6.29 0.67 -8.13
C PHE A 40 6.04 2.18 -8.19
N LEU A 41 6.31 2.88 -7.10
CA LEU A 41 6.09 4.32 -6.97
C LEU A 41 7.32 5.12 -7.40
N GLU A 42 7.10 6.17 -8.18
CA GLU A 42 8.09 7.18 -8.56
C GLU A 42 7.99 8.43 -7.69
N SER A 43 9.05 9.23 -7.63
CA SER A 43 9.11 10.40 -6.73
C SER A 43 7.97 11.38 -7.03
N GLY A 44 7.15 11.65 -6.01
CA GLY A 44 5.94 12.45 -6.13
C GLY A 44 4.65 11.64 -6.31
N ASP A 45 4.73 10.32 -6.50
CA ASP A 45 3.54 9.47 -6.54
C ASP A 45 2.88 9.34 -5.18
N MET A 46 1.56 9.43 -5.16
CA MET A 46 0.73 9.15 -4.00
C MET A 46 -0.09 7.90 -4.25
N LEU A 47 -0.07 6.95 -3.32
CA LEU A 47 -0.87 5.74 -3.35
C LEU A 47 -1.97 5.80 -2.29
N PHE A 48 -3.23 5.58 -2.66
CA PHE A 48 -4.33 5.33 -1.70
C PHE A 48 -4.77 3.87 -1.72
N TYR A 49 -5.01 3.28 -0.54
CA TYR A 49 -5.50 1.90 -0.40
C TYR A 49 -6.17 1.65 0.97
N GLU A 50 -7.02 0.62 1.05
CA GLU A 50 -7.70 0.21 2.29
C GLU A 50 -6.77 -0.61 3.20
N SER A 51 -5.75 0.04 3.74
CA SER A 51 -4.66 -0.59 4.51
C SER A 51 -5.12 -1.39 5.73
N SER A 52 -6.23 -1.00 6.35
CA SER A 52 -6.81 -1.67 7.52
C SER A 52 -7.42 -3.04 7.20
N LYS A 53 -7.61 -3.37 5.92
CA LYS A 53 -8.24 -4.61 5.46
C LYS A 53 -7.41 -5.36 4.43
N CYS A 54 -6.67 -4.66 3.57
CA CYS A 54 -5.80 -5.27 2.57
C CYS A 54 -4.44 -5.61 3.19
N MET A 55 -4.05 -6.89 3.12
CA MET A 55 -2.71 -7.32 3.54
C MET A 55 -1.66 -6.66 2.66
N HIS A 56 -0.68 -6.02 3.27
CA HIS A 56 0.34 -5.30 2.52
C HIS A 56 1.71 -5.28 3.22
N GLY A 57 2.74 -4.94 2.44
CA GLY A 57 4.11 -4.81 2.93
C GLY A 57 5.13 -4.66 1.80
N ARG A 58 6.41 -4.66 2.15
CA ARG A 58 7.53 -4.64 1.20
C ARG A 58 8.38 -5.89 1.43
N PRO A 59 7.96 -7.06 0.91
CA PRO A 59 8.63 -8.33 1.18
C PRO A 59 9.98 -8.48 0.46
N ARG A 60 10.21 -7.73 -0.62
CA ARG A 60 11.51 -7.70 -1.30
C ARG A 60 12.54 -7.01 -0.42
N ILE A 61 13.77 -7.52 -0.39
CA ILE A 61 14.87 -6.83 0.28
C ILE A 61 15.15 -5.53 -0.49
N TYR A 62 15.26 -4.43 0.24
CA TYR A 62 15.65 -3.16 -0.34
C TYR A 62 17.15 -3.16 -0.69
N ASN A 63 17.48 -2.70 -1.89
CA ASN A 63 18.85 -2.57 -2.36
C ASN A 63 19.05 -1.18 -2.99
N GLY A 64 19.56 -0.25 -2.18
CA GLY A 64 19.70 1.15 -2.56
C GLY A 64 20.23 2.01 -1.43
N ASP A 65 20.36 3.31 -1.70
CA ASP A 65 20.90 4.30 -0.76
C ASP A 65 19.84 4.78 0.24
N TYR A 66 18.68 5.20 -0.25
CA TYR A 66 17.57 5.63 0.59
C TYR A 66 16.21 5.53 -0.11
N TYR A 67 15.15 5.27 0.66
CA TYR A 67 13.77 5.30 0.18
C TYR A 67 12.91 6.04 1.19
N SER A 68 12.29 7.15 0.77
CA SER A 68 11.55 8.04 1.68
C SER A 68 10.07 8.12 1.31
N SER A 69 9.21 7.92 2.31
CA SER A 69 7.76 8.02 2.14
C SER A 69 7.10 8.72 3.31
N LEU A 70 6.01 9.43 3.04
CA LEU A 70 5.10 9.97 4.05
C LEU A 70 3.83 9.12 4.10
N PHE A 71 3.42 8.74 5.30
CA PHE A 71 2.22 7.95 5.53
C PHE A 71 1.16 8.82 6.19
N THR A 72 -0.05 8.81 5.65
CA THR A 72 -1.21 9.45 6.27
C THR A 72 -2.36 8.48 6.36
N HIS A 73 -3.18 8.62 7.41
CA HIS A 73 -4.24 7.70 7.76
C HIS A 73 -5.56 8.45 7.91
N TYR A 74 -6.64 7.89 7.39
CA TYR A 74 -7.94 8.54 7.34
C TYR A 74 -9.05 7.64 7.90
N TYR A 75 -9.93 8.24 8.69
CA TYR A 75 -11.18 7.66 9.15
C TYR A 75 -12.33 8.62 8.85
N PRO A 76 -13.56 8.11 8.64
CA PRO A 76 -14.73 8.96 8.42
C PRO A 76 -15.09 9.71 9.71
N VAL A 77 -15.38 11.01 9.59
CA VAL A 77 -15.80 11.84 10.73
C VAL A 77 -17.21 11.48 11.22
N GLU A 78 -18.08 11.11 10.29
CA GLU A 78 -19.45 10.68 10.56
C GLU A 78 -19.58 9.16 10.36
N GLY A 79 -20.32 8.49 11.24
CA GLY A 79 -20.58 7.05 11.14
C GLY A 79 -19.37 6.16 11.48
N TRP A 80 -18.36 6.69 12.18
CA TRP A 80 -17.17 5.92 12.55
C TRP A 80 -17.51 4.64 13.31
N ASP A 81 -18.41 4.69 14.28
CA ASP A 81 -18.77 3.51 15.08
C ASP A 81 -19.32 2.37 14.21
N GLU A 82 -20.19 2.68 13.23
CA GLU A 82 -20.73 1.67 12.31
C GLU A 82 -19.65 1.11 11.38
N VAL A 83 -18.76 1.97 10.89
CA VAL A 83 -17.64 1.59 10.02
C VAL A 83 -16.62 0.75 10.78
N TYR A 84 -16.31 1.11 12.02
CA TYR A 84 -15.42 0.40 12.92
C TYR A 84 -15.93 -1.03 13.16
N GLU A 85 -17.20 -1.18 13.54
CA GLU A 85 -17.82 -2.50 13.77
C GLU A 85 -17.79 -3.37 12.51
N ARG A 86 -18.10 -2.79 11.36
CA ARG A 86 -18.03 -3.50 10.06
C ARG A 86 -16.59 -3.88 9.69
N ALA A 87 -15.64 -2.95 9.83
CA ALA A 87 -14.25 -3.19 9.51
C ALA A 87 -13.68 -4.32 10.39
N HIS A 88 -13.97 -4.29 11.70
CA HIS A 88 -13.60 -5.36 12.63
C HIS A 88 -14.24 -6.70 12.30
N ALA A 89 -15.50 -6.71 11.87
CA ALA A 89 -16.20 -7.94 11.47
C ALA A 89 -15.64 -8.57 10.18
N LEU A 90 -15.03 -7.77 9.29
CA LEU A 90 -14.46 -8.23 8.02
C LEU A 90 -13.04 -8.78 8.14
N VAL A 91 -12.30 -8.43 9.20
CA VAL A 91 -10.97 -9.00 9.46
C VAL A 91 -11.15 -10.40 10.05
N PRO A 92 -10.67 -11.49 9.41
CA PRO A 92 -10.83 -12.83 9.95
C PRO A 92 -10.20 -12.93 11.35
N PRO A 93 -10.89 -13.52 12.36
CA PRO A 93 -10.37 -13.59 13.72
C PRO A 93 -9.02 -14.33 13.86
N SER A 94 -8.60 -15.10 12.85
CA SER A 94 -7.28 -15.73 12.78
C SER A 94 -6.16 -14.73 12.53
N TYR A 95 -6.42 -13.60 11.86
CA TYR A 95 -5.39 -12.62 11.49
C TYR A 95 -4.88 -11.81 12.69
N THR A 96 -5.69 -11.69 13.75
CA THR A 96 -5.34 -10.97 14.98
C THR A 96 -4.81 -11.87 16.08
N LYS A 97 -4.94 -13.20 15.94
CA LYS A 97 -4.40 -14.17 16.90
C LYS A 97 -2.92 -14.39 16.63
N ARG A 98 -2.07 -13.91 17.54
CA ARG A 98 -0.65 -14.27 17.56
C ARG A 98 -0.54 -15.77 17.86
N GLN A 99 -0.11 -16.56 16.89
CA GLN A 99 0.25 -17.96 17.14
C GLN A 99 1.68 -17.98 17.68
N GLU A 100 1.85 -18.30 18.95
CA GLU A 100 3.15 -18.63 19.50
C GLU A 100 3.47 -20.07 19.07
N LYS A 101 4.38 -20.23 18.09
CA LYS A 101 4.96 -21.54 17.79
C LYS A 101 6.12 -21.80 18.75
N GLU A 102 6.21 -23.01 19.29
CA GLU A 102 7.41 -23.44 20.01
C GLU A 102 8.59 -23.60 19.03
N VAL A 103 9.81 -23.39 19.50
CA VAL A 103 11.04 -23.41 18.67
C VAL A 103 11.32 -24.78 18.04
N GLU A 104 10.66 -25.83 18.51
CA GLU A 104 10.77 -27.18 17.95
C GLU A 104 9.81 -27.44 16.77
N ASP A 105 8.83 -26.55 16.54
CA ASP A 105 7.80 -26.68 15.50
C ASP A 105 8.08 -25.81 14.24
N ILE A 106 9.26 -25.20 14.14
CA ILE A 106 9.66 -24.34 13.02
C ILE A 106 10.27 -25.20 11.89
N ASN A 107 9.63 -25.22 10.73
CA ASN A 107 10.11 -25.90 9.54
C ASN A 107 10.94 -24.96 8.64
N GLU A 108 11.77 -25.51 7.75
CA GLU A 108 12.53 -24.73 6.75
C GLU A 108 11.63 -23.91 5.80
N GLU A 109 10.36 -24.30 5.67
CA GLU A 109 9.35 -23.60 4.86
C GLU A 109 8.61 -22.50 5.63
N ASP A 110 8.78 -22.41 6.95
CA ASP A 110 8.08 -21.40 7.73
C ASP A 110 8.59 -19.99 7.42
N ALA A 111 7.67 -19.04 7.38
CA ALA A 111 7.99 -17.63 7.24
C ALA A 111 8.81 -17.15 8.46
N ILE A 112 10.00 -16.62 8.20
CA ILE A 112 10.94 -16.13 9.20
C ILE A 112 10.84 -14.60 9.27
N THR A 113 10.83 -14.06 10.49
CA THR A 113 10.96 -12.61 10.70
C THR A 113 12.43 -12.20 10.71
N ASP A 114 12.82 -11.26 9.86
CA ASP A 114 14.15 -10.63 9.86
C ASP A 114 14.01 -9.11 10.04
N GLY A 115 14.38 -8.60 11.21
CA GLY A 115 14.10 -7.22 11.60
C GLY A 115 12.59 -6.92 11.61
N THR A 116 12.17 -5.98 10.76
CA THR A 116 10.74 -5.63 10.55
C THR A 116 10.10 -6.35 9.35
N SER A 117 10.84 -7.25 8.70
CA SER A 117 10.42 -7.95 7.49
C SER A 117 10.02 -9.40 7.80
N VAL A 118 9.29 -10.01 6.87
CA VAL A 118 8.93 -11.44 6.88
C VAL A 118 9.40 -12.06 5.57
N VAL A 119 10.06 -13.20 5.63
CA VAL A 119 10.65 -13.92 4.49
C VAL A 119 10.18 -15.36 4.52
N GLU A 120 9.66 -15.86 3.41
CA GLU A 120 9.38 -17.27 3.14
C GLU A 120 10.58 -17.90 2.41
N PRO A 121 11.46 -18.67 3.09
CA PRO A 121 12.74 -19.11 2.53
C PRO A 121 12.60 -20.05 1.32
N ALA A 122 11.50 -20.79 1.25
CA ALA A 122 11.19 -21.71 0.15
C ALA A 122 10.78 -20.99 -1.16
N CYS A 123 10.68 -19.66 -1.15
CA CYS A 123 10.19 -18.86 -2.26
C CYS A 123 11.34 -18.06 -2.90
N GLU A 124 11.43 -18.06 -4.24
CA GLU A 124 12.54 -17.44 -5.01
C GLU A 124 12.80 -15.95 -4.68
N HIS A 125 11.78 -15.24 -4.22
CA HIS A 125 11.85 -13.82 -3.86
C HIS A 125 11.58 -13.55 -2.38
N GLY A 126 11.69 -14.59 -1.54
CA GLY A 126 11.35 -14.50 -0.12
C GLY A 126 9.85 -14.35 0.15
N TRP A 127 9.00 -14.48 -0.87
CA TRP A 127 7.53 -14.45 -0.73
C TRP A 127 6.86 -15.16 -1.90
N CYS A 128 6.11 -16.23 -1.64
CA CYS A 128 5.49 -17.07 -2.65
C CYS A 128 4.33 -16.37 -3.37
N GLY A 129 3.69 -15.39 -2.71
CA GLY A 129 2.70 -14.51 -3.34
C GLY A 129 3.24 -13.66 -4.49
N LEU A 130 4.58 -13.58 -4.68
CA LEU A 130 5.20 -12.83 -5.77
C LEU A 130 5.32 -13.62 -7.10
N ARG A 131 4.87 -14.88 -7.15
CA ARG A 131 4.93 -15.68 -8.39
C ARG A 131 4.01 -15.14 -9.48
N GLU A 132 2.82 -14.69 -9.11
CA GLU A 132 1.81 -14.15 -10.03
C GLU A 132 1.25 -12.83 -9.48
N THR A 133 1.73 -11.71 -10.02
CA THR A 133 1.37 -10.38 -9.54
C THR A 133 0.84 -9.49 -10.66
N VAL A 134 -0.04 -8.56 -10.30
CA VAL A 134 -0.36 -7.40 -11.13
C VAL A 134 0.66 -6.32 -10.82
N LYS A 135 1.30 -5.78 -11.85
CA LYS A 135 2.31 -4.73 -11.69
C LYS A 135 1.75 -3.38 -12.10
N TRP A 136 1.89 -2.42 -11.18
CA TRP A 136 1.48 -1.04 -11.34
C TRP A 136 2.73 -0.18 -11.29
N HIS A 137 2.91 0.66 -12.29
CA HIS A 137 4.11 1.50 -12.41
C HIS A 137 3.74 2.96 -12.39
N GLY A 138 4.47 3.71 -11.59
CA GLY A 138 4.59 5.15 -11.70
C GLY A 138 5.33 5.59 -12.96
N PRO A 139 5.39 6.92 -13.20
CA PRO A 139 4.66 7.93 -12.45
C PRO A 139 3.15 7.81 -12.65
N GLY A 140 2.38 8.19 -11.63
CA GLY A 140 0.93 8.28 -11.69
C GLY A 140 0.46 9.21 -12.82
N PRO A 141 -0.82 9.16 -13.19
CA PRO A 141 -1.38 10.05 -14.21
C PRO A 141 -1.20 11.55 -13.85
N SER A 142 -1.34 12.41 -14.84
CA SER A 142 -1.19 13.87 -14.69
C SER A 142 -2.05 14.44 -13.55
N TYR A 143 -1.60 15.54 -12.93
CA TYR A 143 -2.31 16.25 -11.85
C TYR A 143 -3.84 16.26 -12.04
N GLY A 144 -4.57 15.94 -10.96
CA GLY A 144 -6.02 15.87 -10.95
C GLY A 144 -6.60 14.58 -11.55
N LYS A 145 -5.77 13.59 -11.87
CA LYS A 145 -6.22 12.25 -12.31
C LYS A 145 -5.73 11.17 -11.36
N ILE A 146 -6.47 10.07 -11.34
CA ILE A 146 -6.18 8.88 -10.56
C ILE A 146 -6.21 7.64 -11.46
N LEU A 147 -5.28 6.72 -11.24
CA LEU A 147 -5.35 5.36 -11.78
C LEU A 147 -6.04 4.49 -10.74
N THR A 148 -7.18 3.86 -11.07
CA THR A 148 -7.95 3.00 -10.16
C THR A 148 -7.44 1.56 -10.17
N GLY A 149 -7.80 0.77 -9.15
CA GLY A 149 -7.42 -0.65 -9.03
C GLY A 149 -7.89 -1.56 -10.18
N ASN A 150 -8.87 -1.12 -10.96
CA ASN A 150 -9.31 -1.80 -12.19
C ASN A 150 -8.60 -1.31 -13.47
N GLY A 151 -7.56 -0.49 -13.33
CA GLY A 151 -6.71 -0.02 -14.43
C GLY A 151 -7.28 1.14 -15.24
N LYS A 152 -8.28 1.85 -14.72
CA LYS A 152 -8.90 3.00 -15.39
C LYS A 152 -8.35 4.31 -14.87
N VAL A 153 -8.06 5.24 -15.79
CA VAL A 153 -7.73 6.62 -15.41
C VAL A 153 -9.02 7.43 -15.30
N THR A 154 -9.21 8.14 -14.19
CA THR A 154 -10.37 9.02 -13.95
C THR A 154 -9.94 10.38 -13.38
N GLU A 155 -10.80 11.39 -13.50
CA GLU A 155 -10.56 12.73 -12.96
C GLU A 155 -10.96 12.80 -11.48
N LEU A 156 -10.06 13.31 -10.65
CA LEU A 156 -10.32 13.57 -9.24
C LEU A 156 -11.19 14.83 -9.09
N LYS A 157 -12.33 14.68 -8.42
CA LYS A 157 -13.28 15.79 -8.22
C LYS A 157 -12.86 16.66 -7.05
N GLY A 158 -13.13 17.95 -7.14
CA GLY A 158 -12.87 18.90 -6.04
C GLY A 158 -11.42 19.36 -5.94
N VAL A 159 -10.56 18.97 -6.88
CA VAL A 159 -9.17 19.41 -6.92
C VAL A 159 -9.07 20.82 -7.54
N PRO A 160 -8.35 21.78 -6.91
CA PRO A 160 -8.07 23.07 -7.52
C PRO A 160 -7.34 22.91 -8.85
N SER A 161 -7.49 23.86 -9.78
CA SER A 161 -6.68 23.83 -11.01
C SER A 161 -5.18 23.78 -10.68
N GLU A 162 -4.39 23.06 -11.49
CA GLU A 162 -2.93 22.95 -11.30
C GLU A 162 -2.26 24.32 -11.16
N ARG A 163 -2.71 25.31 -11.96
CA ARG A 163 -2.24 26.70 -11.86
C ARG A 163 -2.53 27.34 -10.51
N ALA A 164 -3.68 27.05 -9.89
CA ALA A 164 -4.04 27.57 -8.58
C ALA A 164 -3.22 26.89 -7.48
N PHE A 165 -3.00 25.58 -7.60
CA PHE A 165 -2.15 24.81 -6.69
C PHE A 165 -0.69 25.30 -6.71
N ASN A 166 -0.10 25.45 -7.89
CA ASN A 166 1.28 25.94 -8.06
C ASN A 166 1.47 27.39 -7.56
N LYS A 167 0.40 28.20 -7.51
CA LYS A 167 0.45 29.54 -6.90
C LYS A 167 0.43 29.51 -5.38
N LEU A 168 -0.24 28.53 -4.77
CA LEU A 168 -0.34 28.37 -3.32
C LEU A 168 0.92 27.73 -2.74
N SER A 169 1.60 26.89 -3.52
CA SER A 169 2.88 26.28 -3.14
C SER A 169 3.86 26.31 -4.32
N PRO A 170 4.70 27.35 -4.45
CA PRO A 170 5.66 27.46 -5.54
C PRO A 170 6.76 26.38 -5.51
N MET A 171 6.82 25.54 -4.46
CA MET A 171 7.69 24.36 -4.38
C MET A 171 6.96 23.03 -4.66
N ALA A 172 5.61 22.97 -4.71
CA ALA A 172 4.86 21.73 -4.91
C ALA A 172 4.58 21.45 -6.38
N ALA A 173 5.62 21.35 -7.20
CA ALA A 173 5.49 20.86 -8.56
C ALA A 173 5.89 19.39 -8.58
N LYS A 174 4.97 18.52 -9.06
CA LYS A 174 5.11 17.07 -9.32
C LYS A 174 4.54 16.10 -8.27
N THR A 175 3.34 16.34 -7.73
CA THR A 175 2.59 15.25 -7.07
C THR A 175 1.65 14.59 -8.09
N GLN A 176 1.72 13.26 -8.22
CA GLN A 176 0.92 12.44 -9.13
C GLN A 176 0.21 11.34 -8.31
N GLU A 177 -1.00 10.92 -8.68
CA GLU A 177 -1.83 10.09 -7.78
C GLU A 177 -2.22 8.75 -8.42
N VAL A 178 -1.99 7.66 -7.69
CA VAL A 178 -2.36 6.27 -7.99
C VAL A 178 -3.28 5.77 -6.86
N ILE A 179 -4.36 5.09 -7.19
CA ILE A 179 -5.29 4.50 -6.20
C ILE A 179 -5.42 3.02 -6.49
N ILE A 180 -5.05 2.18 -5.54
CA ILE A 180 -5.26 0.74 -5.63
C ILE A 180 -6.40 0.38 -4.69
N GLN A 181 -7.55 0.13 -5.30
CA GLN A 181 -8.79 -0.21 -4.61
C GLN A 181 -9.02 -1.71 -4.69
N GLY A 182 -9.59 -2.26 -3.61
CA GLY A 182 -10.02 -3.65 -3.55
C GLY A 182 -11.39 -3.93 -4.17
N GLY A 183 -12.00 -3.05 -4.96
CA GLY A 183 -13.33 -3.31 -5.52
C GLY A 183 -13.99 -2.07 -6.12
N ASP A 184 -15.14 -2.30 -6.77
CA ASP A 184 -15.86 -1.30 -7.58
C ASP A 184 -16.80 -0.38 -6.77
N ASP A 185 -16.92 -0.55 -5.45
CA ASP A 185 -17.91 0.17 -4.65
C ASP A 185 -17.28 1.28 -3.78
N PHE A 186 -17.63 2.53 -4.10
CA PHE A 186 -17.54 3.71 -3.22
C PHE A 186 -18.94 4.08 -2.72
#